data_AF-A0A956IHS2-F1
#
_entry.id   AF-A0A956IHS2-F1
#
_cell.length_a   1.000
_cell.length_b   1.000
_cell.length_c   1.000
_cell.angle_alpha   90.00
_cell.angle_beta   90.00
_cell.angle_gamma   90.00
#
_symmetry.space_group_name_H-M   'P 1'
#
loop_
_entity.id
_entity.type
_entity.pdbx_description
1 polymer ?
#
loop_
_entity_poly.entity_id
_entity_poly.type
_entity_poly.pdbx_seq_one_letter_code
_entity_poly.pdbx_strand_id
1 'polypeptide(L)'
;MNLSEYIKSISTAANTILEGMAVTFSHLFREPITIQYPDRTERPVVEMLPPRYRGFLEVQMDICTGCKRCERNCPIECIAIDLEKNPETKKQEMTRFDIDMGKCMYCGLCVEACKFESTGAIRHTREFEGSTTTFGALTFRFIPEGTEPLYKAPKDSSEIPLGAYGPCAREARERAMRDNPAMLEQLREIWLKENKGKKKKGAGEGITPDKAKVIKADVATKAPKGSTDAFAALLEQLTAQTDCGACGYPTCRDYTDAMAAGKDYDPSKCEPGGAEATADLGYAMDVYWKGGEEADKAAFGKVLDEGGAAPATDAAPAAEP
;
A
#
# COMPACT_ATOMS: atom_id res chain seq x y z
N MET A 1 -62.52 -11.07 21.14
CA MET A 1 -61.62 -12.24 21.21
C MET A 1 -62.05 -13.08 22.39
N ASN A 2 -62.46 -14.32 22.13
CA ASN A 2 -62.87 -15.23 23.18
C ASN A 2 -61.64 -15.76 23.92
N LEU A 3 -61.75 -16.04 25.22
CA LEU A 3 -60.64 -16.59 26.04
C LEU A 3 -60.05 -17.87 25.44
N SER A 4 -60.89 -18.70 24.81
CA SER A 4 -60.49 -19.92 24.10
C SER A 4 -59.59 -19.64 22.88
N GLU A 5 -59.86 -18.57 22.12
CA GLU A 5 -59.06 -18.19 20.95
C GLU A 5 -57.69 -17.64 21.37
N TYR A 6 -57.64 -16.87 22.46
CA TYR A 6 -56.40 -16.33 23.03
C TYR A 6 -55.47 -17.43 23.57
N ILE A 7 -56.03 -18.43 24.26
CA ILE A 7 -55.22 -19.57 24.75
C ILE A 7 -54.72 -20.43 23.57
N LYS A 8 -55.54 -20.61 22.52
CA LYS A 8 -55.12 -21.31 21.30
C LYS A 8 -53.98 -20.59 20.59
N SER A 9 -54.02 -19.26 20.47
CA SER A 9 -52.95 -18.51 19.82
C SER A 9 -51.63 -18.58 20.59
N ILE A 10 -51.66 -18.52 21.93
CA ILE A 10 -50.47 -18.73 22.78
C ILE A 10 -49.90 -20.13 22.60
N SER A 11 -50.74 -21.16 22.60
CA SER A 11 -50.32 -22.55 22.39
C SER A 11 -49.68 -22.76 21.02
N THR A 12 -50.28 -22.22 19.96
CA THR A 12 -49.70 -22.26 18.62
C THR A 12 -48.35 -21.55 18.58
N ALA A 13 -48.23 -20.37 19.20
CA ALA A 13 -46.96 -19.63 19.25
C ALA A 13 -45.87 -20.40 20.04
N ALA A 14 -46.24 -21.04 21.16
CA ALA A 14 -45.30 -21.85 21.92
C ALA A 14 -44.84 -23.08 21.12
N ASN A 15 -45.75 -23.77 20.42
CA ASN A 15 -45.42 -24.93 19.60
C ASN A 15 -44.50 -24.57 18.43
N THR A 16 -44.75 -23.45 17.72
CA THR A 16 -43.88 -23.02 16.63
C THR A 16 -42.49 -22.59 17.12
N ILE A 17 -42.39 -22.00 18.31
CA ILE A 17 -41.09 -21.72 18.96
C ILE A 17 -40.36 -23.02 19.28
N LEU A 18 -41.06 -24.01 19.86
CA LEU A 18 -40.46 -25.31 20.19
C LEU A 18 -40.01 -26.07 18.95
N GLU A 19 -40.78 -26.03 17.86
CA GLU A 19 -40.38 -26.59 16.56
C GLU A 19 -39.11 -25.92 16.03
N GLY A 20 -39.04 -24.57 16.10
CA GLY A 20 -37.84 -23.82 15.74
C GLY A 20 -36.62 -24.18 16.61
N MET A 21 -36.82 -24.27 17.92
CA MET A 21 -35.77 -24.67 18.88
C MET A 21 -35.32 -26.12 18.64
N ALA A 22 -36.22 -27.03 18.27
CA ALA A 22 -35.86 -28.40 17.91
C ALA A 22 -34.96 -28.45 16.67
N VAL A 23 -35.23 -27.61 15.67
CA VAL A 23 -34.35 -27.45 14.49
C VAL A 23 -32.99 -26.89 14.91
N THR A 24 -32.93 -25.85 15.74
CA THR A 24 -31.66 -25.32 16.25
C THR A 24 -30.89 -26.36 17.06
N PHE A 25 -31.57 -27.09 17.95
CA PHE A 25 -30.98 -28.15 18.75
C PHE A 25 -30.45 -29.30 17.88
N SER A 26 -31.11 -29.62 16.76
CA SER A 26 -30.59 -30.60 15.80
C SER A 26 -29.24 -30.21 15.19
N HIS A 27 -28.94 -28.90 15.08
CA HIS A 27 -27.65 -28.42 14.57
C HIS A 27 -26.51 -28.59 15.59
N LEU A 28 -26.80 -28.72 16.89
CA LEU A 28 -25.78 -28.92 17.92
C LEU A 28 -25.05 -30.26 17.76
N PHE A 29 -25.73 -31.27 17.21
CA PHE A 29 -25.16 -32.61 16.99
C PHE A 29 -24.62 -32.83 15.57
N ARG A 30 -24.67 -31.80 14.70
CA ARG A 30 -24.02 -31.87 13.39
C ARG A 30 -22.53 -31.58 13.55
N GLU A 31 -21.71 -32.25 12.74
CA GLU A 31 -20.28 -31.93 12.67
C GLU A 31 -20.09 -30.50 12.13
N PRO A 32 -19.22 -29.67 12.74
CA PRO A 32 -18.98 -28.31 12.27
C PRO A 32 -18.22 -28.34 10.94
N ILE A 33 -18.78 -27.67 9.92
CA ILE A 33 -18.13 -27.50 8.61
C ILE A 33 -16.98 -26.45 8.64
N THR A 34 -16.68 -25.90 9.82
CA THR A 34 -15.68 -24.85 10.00
C THR A 34 -14.27 -25.38 9.72
N ILE A 35 -13.58 -24.71 8.79
CA ILE A 35 -12.14 -24.91 8.57
C ILE A 35 -11.40 -23.98 9.53
N GLN A 36 -10.59 -24.54 10.44
CA GLN A 36 -9.81 -23.72 11.39
C GLN A 36 -8.52 -23.24 10.70
N TYR A 37 -8.59 -22.07 10.09
CA TYR A 37 -7.42 -21.38 9.55
C TYR A 37 -6.63 -20.68 10.68
N PRO A 38 -5.29 -20.78 10.73
CA PRO A 38 -4.38 -21.47 9.80
C PRO A 38 -4.04 -22.93 10.20
N ASP A 39 -4.39 -23.38 11.41
CA ASP A 39 -3.77 -24.57 12.02
C ASP A 39 -4.30 -25.93 11.56
N ARG A 40 -5.54 -26.04 11.08
CA ARG A 40 -6.16 -27.33 10.70
C ARG A 40 -6.68 -27.32 9.27
N THR A 41 -5.74 -27.17 8.33
CA THR A 41 -6.00 -27.35 6.90
C THR A 41 -5.29 -28.60 6.40
N GLU A 42 -5.96 -29.45 5.59
CA GLU A 42 -5.40 -30.71 5.07
C GLU A 42 -4.10 -30.50 4.26
N ARG A 43 -3.97 -29.32 3.66
CA ARG A 43 -2.84 -28.82 2.86
C ARG A 43 -2.87 -27.28 2.92
N PRO A 44 -1.77 -26.58 2.58
CA PRO A 44 -1.76 -25.12 2.58
C PRO A 44 -2.95 -24.55 1.78
N VAL A 45 -3.60 -23.50 2.28
CA VAL A 45 -4.80 -22.93 1.62
C VAL A 45 -4.53 -22.56 0.17
N VAL A 46 -3.35 -22.02 -0.11
CA VAL A 46 -2.84 -21.71 -1.46
C VAL A 46 -2.97 -22.89 -2.43
N GLU A 47 -2.80 -24.13 -1.95
CA GLU A 47 -2.90 -25.34 -2.76
C GLU A 47 -4.33 -25.83 -2.96
N MET A 48 -5.23 -25.50 -2.04
CA MET A 48 -6.66 -25.81 -2.13
C MET A 48 -7.42 -24.87 -3.08
N LEU A 49 -6.85 -23.70 -3.38
CA LEU A 49 -7.46 -22.72 -4.25
C LEU A 49 -7.57 -23.21 -5.70
N PRO A 50 -8.68 -22.90 -6.40
CA PRO A 50 -8.86 -23.26 -7.80
C PRO A 50 -7.72 -22.73 -8.70
N PRO A 51 -7.39 -23.40 -9.83
CA PRO A 51 -6.34 -22.94 -10.74
C PRO A 51 -6.57 -21.54 -11.34
N ARG A 52 -7.82 -21.07 -11.39
CA ARG A 52 -8.22 -19.76 -11.91
C ARG A 52 -8.41 -18.71 -10.81
N TYR A 53 -7.98 -19.01 -9.58
CA TYR A 53 -8.03 -18.04 -8.50
C TYR A 53 -7.19 -16.81 -8.85
N ARG A 54 -7.72 -15.62 -8.54
CA ARG A 54 -7.07 -14.33 -8.83
C ARG A 54 -6.47 -13.76 -7.54
N GLY A 55 -5.26 -14.19 -7.20
CA GLY A 55 -4.47 -13.64 -6.09
C GLY A 55 -3.55 -12.50 -6.54
N PHE A 56 -2.45 -12.27 -5.82
CA PHE A 56 -1.47 -11.24 -6.17
C PHE A 56 -0.95 -11.41 -7.61
N LEU A 57 -0.73 -10.28 -8.27
CA LEU A 57 -0.15 -10.25 -9.60
C LEU A 57 1.36 -10.51 -9.51
N GLU A 58 1.82 -11.37 -10.40
CA GLU A 58 3.23 -11.70 -10.61
C GLU A 58 3.64 -11.22 -12.00
N VAL A 59 4.83 -10.63 -12.10
CA VAL A 59 5.42 -10.25 -13.37
C VAL A 59 6.74 -11.00 -13.55
N GLN A 60 6.87 -11.73 -14.66
CA GLN A 60 8.12 -12.34 -15.09
C GLN A 60 8.85 -11.35 -16.01
N MET A 61 9.84 -10.66 -15.46
CA MET A 61 10.59 -9.62 -16.17
C MET A 61 11.36 -10.19 -17.37
N ASP A 62 11.88 -11.41 -17.25
CA ASP A 62 12.65 -12.12 -18.30
C ASP A 62 11.90 -12.26 -19.64
N ILE A 63 10.56 -12.25 -19.60
CA ILE A 63 9.69 -12.42 -20.77
C ILE A 63 8.84 -11.18 -21.07
N CYS A 64 8.98 -10.12 -20.28
CA CYS A 64 8.22 -8.89 -20.46
C CYS A 64 8.77 -8.08 -21.64
N THR A 65 7.88 -7.71 -22.57
CA THR A 65 8.23 -6.90 -23.76
C THR A 65 8.09 -5.40 -23.55
N GLY A 66 7.56 -4.96 -22.40
CA GLY A 66 7.28 -3.54 -22.14
C GLY A 66 6.23 -2.91 -23.05
N CYS A 67 5.29 -3.67 -23.60
CA CYS A 67 4.29 -3.15 -24.53
C CYS A 67 3.21 -2.21 -23.94
N LYS A 68 3.24 -1.94 -22.62
CA LYS A 68 2.29 -1.09 -21.86
C LYS A 68 0.81 -1.40 -22.13
N ARG A 69 0.47 -2.67 -22.35
CA ARG A 69 -0.94 -3.11 -22.53
C ARG A 69 -1.66 -3.31 -21.21
N CYS A 70 -0.99 -3.92 -20.25
CA CYS A 70 -1.49 -4.13 -18.90
C CYS A 70 -1.79 -2.80 -18.18
N GLU A 71 -0.91 -1.81 -18.32
CA GLU A 71 -1.10 -0.45 -17.82
C GLU A 71 -2.35 0.22 -18.43
N ARG A 72 -2.44 0.29 -19.76
CA ARG A 72 -3.59 0.92 -20.45
C ARG A 72 -4.93 0.23 -20.23
N ASN A 73 -4.93 -1.08 -20.02
CA ASN A 73 -6.16 -1.84 -19.80
C ASN A 73 -6.56 -1.90 -18.32
N CYS A 74 -5.75 -1.37 -17.42
CA CYS A 74 -6.10 -1.30 -16.00
C CYS A 74 -7.18 -0.21 -15.80
N PRO A 75 -8.38 -0.56 -15.32
CA PRO A 75 -9.48 0.40 -15.19
C PRO A 75 -9.25 1.45 -14.09
N ILE A 76 -8.27 1.22 -13.22
CA ILE A 76 -7.95 2.04 -12.04
C ILE A 76 -6.47 2.47 -12.03
N GLU A 77 -5.76 2.26 -13.14
CA GLU A 77 -4.39 2.75 -13.35
C GLU A 77 -3.39 2.36 -12.24
N CYS A 78 -3.56 1.18 -11.63
CA CYS A 78 -2.70 0.70 -10.54
C CYS A 78 -1.35 0.10 -11.00
N ILE A 79 -1.05 0.15 -12.30
CA ILE A 79 0.18 -0.39 -12.89
C ILE A 79 0.91 0.78 -13.55
N ALA A 80 2.17 1.01 -13.18
CA ALA A 80 3.02 2.04 -13.78
C ALA A 80 4.21 1.38 -14.46
N ILE A 81 4.41 1.67 -15.75
CA ILE A 81 5.52 1.13 -16.53
C ILE A 81 6.26 2.27 -17.20
N ASP A 82 7.56 2.41 -16.91
CA ASP A 82 8.42 3.41 -17.56
C ASP A 82 9.46 2.75 -18.45
N LEU A 83 9.69 3.37 -19.61
CA LEU A 83 10.61 2.90 -20.63
C LEU A 83 11.54 4.05 -20.97
N GLU A 84 12.84 3.79 -20.86
CA GLU A 84 13.87 4.73 -21.26
C GLU A 84 14.73 4.16 -22.37
N LYS A 85 15.33 5.05 -23.14
CA LYS A 85 16.28 4.66 -24.18
C LYS A 85 17.67 4.77 -23.61
N ASN A 86 18.34 3.63 -23.47
CA ASN A 86 19.71 3.61 -22.96
C ASN A 86 20.62 4.41 -23.93
N PRO A 87 21.36 5.41 -23.42
CA PRO A 87 22.18 6.30 -24.25
C PRO A 87 23.34 5.56 -24.96
N GLU A 88 23.85 4.47 -24.37
CA GLU A 88 24.98 3.71 -24.91
C GLU A 88 24.52 2.67 -25.94
N THR A 89 23.53 1.85 -25.57
CA THR A 89 23.08 0.73 -26.41
C THR A 89 22.04 1.15 -27.45
N LYS A 90 21.45 2.35 -27.31
CA LYS A 90 20.32 2.88 -28.09
C LYS A 90 19.08 1.99 -28.09
N LYS A 91 19.04 0.96 -27.24
CA LYS A 91 17.89 0.07 -27.07
C LYS A 91 16.93 0.67 -26.04
N GLN A 92 15.65 0.31 -26.16
CA GLN A 92 14.70 0.59 -25.10
C GLN A 92 14.89 -0.42 -23.98
N GLU A 93 14.90 0.08 -22.75
CA GLU A 93 15.01 -0.67 -21.52
C GLU A 93 13.90 -0.19 -20.57
N MET A 94 13.45 -1.06 -19.69
CA MET A 94 12.43 -0.74 -18.73
C MET A 94 13.08 -0.24 -17.44
N THR A 95 12.67 0.93 -16.99
CA THR A 95 13.16 1.55 -15.75
C THR A 95 12.24 1.27 -14.58
N ARG A 96 10.94 1.11 -14.85
CA ARG A 96 9.93 0.93 -13.81
C ARG A 96 8.91 -0.10 -14.24
N PHE A 97 8.57 -1.01 -13.32
CA PHE A 97 7.38 -1.83 -13.39
C PHE A 97 6.84 -1.99 -11.98
N ASP A 98 5.88 -1.13 -11.63
CA ASP A 98 5.25 -1.11 -10.32
C ASP A 98 3.80 -1.53 -10.43
N ILE A 99 3.34 -2.35 -9.49
CA ILE A 99 1.92 -2.66 -9.31
C ILE A 99 1.51 -2.30 -7.89
N ASP A 100 0.57 -1.38 -7.75
CA ASP A 100 -0.06 -1.06 -6.48
C ASP A 100 -1.18 -2.07 -6.18
N MET A 101 -0.87 -3.03 -5.29
CA MET A 101 -1.82 -4.06 -4.85
C MET A 101 -2.88 -3.53 -3.89
N GLY A 102 -2.68 -2.33 -3.32
CA GLY A 102 -3.67 -1.64 -2.50
C GLY A 102 -4.77 -1.01 -3.34
N LYS A 103 -4.42 -0.52 -4.54
CA LYS A 103 -5.40 -0.06 -5.53
C LYS A 103 -6.04 -1.21 -6.30
N CYS A 104 -5.27 -2.26 -6.62
CA CYS A 104 -5.71 -3.38 -7.47
C CYS A 104 -7.06 -3.98 -7.05
N MET A 105 -8.02 -4.09 -7.98
CA MET A 105 -9.31 -4.77 -7.78
C MET A 105 -9.35 -6.24 -8.24
N TYR A 106 -8.19 -6.82 -8.58
CA TYR A 106 -8.03 -8.24 -8.94
C TYR A 106 -8.93 -8.72 -10.10
N CYS A 107 -9.32 -7.83 -11.02
CA CYS A 107 -10.18 -8.18 -12.16
C CYS A 107 -9.46 -9.05 -13.21
N GLY A 108 -8.13 -8.90 -13.31
CA GLY A 108 -7.24 -9.60 -14.23
C GLY A 108 -7.38 -9.26 -15.71
N LEU A 109 -7.96 -8.10 -16.02
CA LEU A 109 -7.93 -7.52 -17.37
C LEU A 109 -6.50 -7.31 -17.88
N CYS A 110 -5.54 -7.03 -16.99
CA CYS A 110 -4.12 -6.92 -17.33
C CYS A 110 -3.51 -8.24 -17.82
N VAL A 111 -3.95 -9.38 -17.26
CA VAL A 111 -3.51 -10.73 -17.65
C VAL A 111 -4.08 -11.12 -19.01
N GLU A 112 -5.34 -10.77 -19.27
CA GLU A 112 -6.01 -11.00 -20.56
C GLU A 112 -5.48 -10.06 -21.66
N ALA A 113 -5.12 -8.82 -21.31
CA ALA A 113 -4.55 -7.84 -22.22
C ALA A 113 -3.13 -8.17 -22.69
N CYS A 114 -2.41 -8.99 -21.92
CA CYS A 114 -1.05 -9.38 -22.24
C CYS A 114 -1.05 -10.24 -23.50
N LYS A 115 -0.35 -9.80 -24.56
CA LYS A 115 -0.26 -10.52 -25.85
C LYS A 115 0.25 -11.96 -25.72
N PHE A 116 0.99 -12.26 -24.64
CA PHE A 116 1.32 -13.62 -24.23
C PHE A 116 0.15 -14.20 -23.47
N GLU A 117 -0.99 -14.23 -24.17
CA GLU A 117 -2.34 -14.39 -23.66
C GLU A 117 -2.35 -15.45 -22.55
N SER A 118 -2.61 -14.99 -21.32
CA SER A 118 -2.69 -15.80 -20.10
C SER A 118 -1.48 -16.68 -19.72
N THR A 119 -0.37 -16.62 -20.45
CA THR A 119 0.70 -17.63 -20.36
C THR A 119 1.95 -17.23 -19.60
N GLY A 120 2.35 -15.96 -19.40
CA GLY A 120 3.62 -15.73 -18.68
C GLY A 120 3.94 -14.38 -18.06
N ALA A 121 4.00 -13.31 -18.86
CA ALA A 121 4.72 -12.12 -18.41
C ALA A 121 4.04 -11.40 -17.24
N ILE A 122 2.70 -11.35 -17.20
CA ILE A 122 1.93 -10.93 -16.02
C ILE A 122 0.81 -11.93 -15.79
N ARG A 123 0.63 -12.39 -14.56
CA ARG A 123 -0.36 -13.42 -14.20
C ARG A 123 -0.83 -13.30 -12.77
N HIS A 124 -2.01 -13.85 -12.49
CA HIS A 124 -2.45 -14.03 -11.11
C HIS A 124 -1.79 -15.26 -10.48
N THR A 125 -1.37 -15.11 -9.24
CA THR A 125 -0.91 -16.22 -8.41
C THR A 125 -2.04 -16.74 -7.53
N ARG A 126 -1.76 -17.80 -6.78
CA ARG A 126 -2.63 -18.28 -5.70
C ARG A 126 -2.25 -17.68 -4.34
N GLU A 127 -1.29 -16.77 -4.31
CA GLU A 127 -0.93 -16.05 -3.09
C GLU A 127 -1.98 -14.98 -2.81
N PHE A 128 -2.52 -15.00 -1.59
CA PHE A 128 -3.54 -14.05 -1.14
C PHE A 128 -3.20 -13.47 0.24
N GLU A 129 -2.35 -14.16 1.00
CA GLU A 129 -1.90 -13.75 2.32
C GLU A 129 -0.79 -12.71 2.15
N GLY A 130 -1.12 -11.43 2.18
CA GLY A 130 -0.12 -10.36 2.04
C GLY A 130 -0.49 -9.09 2.79
N SER A 131 -1.25 -9.22 3.87
CA SER A 131 -1.56 -8.08 4.73
C SER A 131 -0.27 -7.52 5.31
N THR A 132 -0.15 -6.19 5.23
CA THR A 132 0.97 -5.42 5.75
C THR A 132 0.42 -4.30 6.61
N THR A 133 1.25 -3.80 7.52
CA THR A 133 0.93 -2.67 8.38
C THR A 133 1.11 -1.32 7.68
N THR A 134 1.81 -1.30 6.53
CA THR A 134 2.20 -0.06 5.85
C THR A 134 1.75 -0.08 4.40
N PHE A 135 1.08 0.97 3.95
CA PHE A 135 0.52 1.06 2.60
C PHE A 135 1.56 0.89 1.50
N GLY A 136 2.74 1.51 1.63
CA GLY A 136 3.76 1.40 0.59
C GLY A 136 4.36 -0.01 0.42
N ALA A 137 4.15 -0.93 1.37
CA ALA A 137 4.52 -2.34 1.21
C ALA A 137 3.53 -3.11 0.31
N LEU A 138 2.40 -2.49 -0.05
CA LEU A 138 1.47 -3.00 -1.06
C LEU A 138 1.89 -2.63 -2.49
N THR A 139 2.88 -1.76 -2.67
CA THR A 139 3.44 -1.44 -3.99
C THR A 139 4.53 -2.44 -4.35
N PHE A 140 4.21 -3.37 -5.25
CA PHE A 140 5.15 -4.40 -5.70
C PHE A 140 5.98 -3.84 -6.85
N ARG A 141 7.27 -3.65 -6.58
CA ARG A 141 8.25 -3.20 -7.56
C ARG A 141 8.99 -4.41 -8.13
N PHE A 142 8.79 -4.66 -9.42
CA PHE A 142 9.43 -5.80 -10.09
C PHE A 142 10.83 -5.44 -10.59
N ILE A 143 11.10 -4.15 -10.82
CA ILE A 143 12.42 -3.61 -11.12
C ILE A 143 12.89 -2.82 -9.88
N PRO A 144 13.88 -3.30 -9.13
CA PRO A 144 14.33 -2.64 -7.90
C PRO A 144 15.28 -1.47 -8.18
N GLU A 145 16.35 -1.72 -8.93
CA GLU A 145 17.43 -0.76 -9.22
C GLU A 145 17.98 -1.07 -10.63
N GLY A 146 18.24 -0.05 -11.44
CA GLY A 146 18.76 -0.19 -12.80
C GLY A 146 17.70 -0.33 -13.90
N THR A 147 18.11 -0.88 -15.04
CA THR A 147 17.27 -1.04 -16.23
C THR A 147 17.23 -2.49 -16.69
N GLU A 148 16.01 -2.98 -16.96
CA GLU A 148 15.82 -4.32 -17.50
C GLU A 148 15.66 -4.26 -19.03
N PRO A 149 16.46 -5.03 -19.80
CA PRO A 149 16.31 -5.07 -21.24
C PRO A 149 14.98 -5.68 -21.64
N LEU A 150 14.34 -5.13 -22.68
CA LEU A 150 13.08 -5.67 -23.16
C LEU A 150 13.27 -7.05 -23.80
N TYR A 151 12.43 -8.00 -23.39
CA TYR A 151 12.38 -9.31 -24.00
C TYR A 151 11.98 -9.20 -25.48
N LYS A 152 12.65 -9.97 -26.33
CA LYS A 152 12.30 -10.10 -27.75
C LYS A 152 11.57 -11.40 -27.96
N ALA A 153 10.26 -11.31 -28.11
CA ALA A 153 9.45 -12.50 -28.27
C ALA A 153 9.74 -13.23 -29.59
N PRO A 154 9.89 -14.57 -29.56
CA PRO A 154 9.87 -15.38 -30.76
C PRO A 154 8.51 -15.29 -31.46
N LYS A 155 8.47 -15.68 -32.75
CA LYS A 155 7.21 -15.69 -33.52
C LYS A 155 6.25 -16.79 -33.05
N ASP A 156 6.78 -17.88 -32.50
CA ASP A 156 6.01 -18.96 -31.92
C ASP A 156 5.88 -18.73 -30.40
N SER A 157 4.63 -18.66 -29.90
CA SER A 157 4.35 -18.45 -28.48
C SER A 157 4.59 -19.68 -27.60
N SER A 158 4.75 -20.86 -28.19
CA SER A 158 5.01 -22.11 -27.46
C SER A 158 6.44 -22.23 -26.92
N GLU A 159 7.37 -21.40 -27.42
CA GLU A 159 8.78 -21.39 -27.04
C GLU A 159 9.09 -20.48 -25.84
N ILE A 160 8.09 -19.82 -25.26
CA ILE A 160 8.28 -18.87 -24.17
C ILE A 160 8.58 -19.63 -22.88
N PRO A 161 9.70 -19.34 -22.19
CA PRO A 161 10.04 -20.01 -20.93
C PRO A 161 9.13 -19.49 -19.82
N LEU A 162 8.14 -20.29 -19.43
CA LEU A 162 7.22 -19.97 -18.34
C LEU A 162 7.75 -20.51 -17.03
N GLY A 163 8.09 -19.62 -16.08
CA GLY A 163 8.46 -20.03 -14.72
C GLY A 163 7.28 -20.55 -13.89
N ALA A 164 7.54 -21.17 -12.74
CA ALA A 164 6.52 -21.62 -11.78
C ALA A 164 5.72 -20.44 -11.20
N TYR A 165 4.43 -20.61 -10.88
CA TYR A 165 3.55 -19.57 -10.31
C TYR A 165 3.90 -19.21 -8.86
N GLY A 166 3.99 -17.92 -8.53
CA GLY A 166 4.20 -17.42 -7.17
C GLY A 166 5.55 -16.73 -6.91
N PRO A 167 6.71 -17.31 -7.27
CA PRO A 167 8.03 -16.80 -6.91
C PRO A 167 8.25 -15.31 -7.13
N CYS A 168 7.93 -14.75 -8.30
CA CYS A 168 8.20 -13.33 -8.54
C CYS A 168 7.24 -12.42 -7.78
N ALA A 169 6.01 -12.86 -7.46
CA ALA A 169 5.10 -12.09 -6.60
C ALA A 169 5.54 -12.17 -5.14
N ARG A 170 5.94 -13.35 -4.67
CA ARG A 170 6.49 -13.53 -3.33
C ARG A 170 7.75 -12.69 -3.14
N GLU A 171 8.67 -12.71 -4.10
CA GLU A 171 9.89 -11.91 -4.06
C GLU A 171 9.55 -10.41 -4.09
N ALA A 172 8.68 -9.95 -5.00
CA ALA A 172 8.30 -8.55 -5.07
C ALA A 172 7.60 -8.07 -3.78
N ARG A 173 6.79 -8.93 -3.14
CA ARG A 173 6.16 -8.67 -1.84
C ARG A 173 7.18 -8.65 -0.70
N GLU A 174 8.04 -9.66 -0.62
CA GLU A 174 9.08 -9.73 0.41
C GLU A 174 10.08 -8.57 0.27
N ARG A 175 10.36 -8.16 -0.96
CA ARG A 175 11.13 -6.96 -1.27
C ARG A 175 10.38 -5.71 -0.89
N ALA A 176 9.12 -5.55 -1.26
CA ALA A 176 8.30 -4.43 -0.81
C ALA A 176 8.23 -4.36 0.72
N MET A 177 8.14 -5.50 1.40
CA MET A 177 8.22 -5.59 2.85
C MET A 177 9.61 -5.34 3.42
N ARG A 178 10.72 -5.56 2.68
CA ARG A 178 12.13 -5.40 3.12
C ARG A 178 12.70 -4.01 2.82
N ASP A 179 12.28 -3.43 1.71
CA ASP A 179 12.66 -2.10 1.26
C ASP A 179 11.73 -1.05 1.88
N ASN A 180 10.49 -1.45 2.22
CA ASN A 180 9.53 -0.66 2.98
C ASN A 180 9.26 -1.07 4.45
N PRO A 181 10.29 -1.34 5.29
CA PRO A 181 10.13 -1.42 6.74
C PRO A 181 11.27 -0.71 7.49
N ALA A 182 11.46 0.60 7.33
CA ALA A 182 12.51 1.24 8.16
C ALA A 182 12.33 2.72 8.40
N MET A 183 11.54 3.43 7.60
CA MET A 183 11.51 4.88 7.67
C MET A 183 10.93 5.38 9.00
N LEU A 184 9.79 4.83 9.45
CA LEU A 184 9.18 5.21 10.72
C LEU A 184 9.97 4.76 11.94
N GLU A 185 10.50 3.54 11.93
CA GLU A 185 11.33 3.05 13.05
C GLU A 185 12.66 3.79 13.10
N GLN A 186 13.31 4.07 11.96
CA GLN A 186 14.49 4.91 11.90
C GLN A 186 14.20 6.35 12.34
N LEU A 187 13.09 6.95 11.90
CA LEU A 187 12.68 8.28 12.35
C LEU A 187 12.41 8.29 13.86
N ARG A 188 11.74 7.26 14.40
CA ARG A 188 11.51 7.07 15.84
C ARG A 188 12.84 6.87 16.59
N GLU A 189 13.77 6.08 16.07
CA GLU A 189 15.10 5.87 16.65
C GLU A 189 15.95 7.14 16.63
N ILE A 190 15.95 7.89 15.53
CA ILE A 190 16.60 9.20 15.40
C ILE A 190 16.01 10.16 16.45
N TRP A 191 14.68 10.26 16.50
CA TRP A 191 14.00 11.08 17.48
C TRP A 191 14.36 10.70 18.92
N LEU A 192 14.42 9.39 19.23
CA LEU A 192 14.82 8.88 20.53
C LEU A 192 16.27 9.22 20.86
N LYS A 193 17.19 9.15 19.89
CA LYS A 193 18.60 9.55 20.04
C LYS A 193 18.72 11.05 20.30
N GLU A 194 18.01 11.89 19.53
CA GLU A 194 18.05 13.35 19.64
C GLU A 194 17.38 13.90 20.91
N ASN A 195 16.46 13.13 21.49
CA ASN A 195 15.76 13.50 22.72
C ASN A 195 16.24 12.75 23.96
N LYS A 196 17.26 11.89 23.83
CA LYS A 196 17.89 11.19 24.95
C LYS A 196 18.48 12.20 25.94
N GLY A 197 17.93 12.25 27.15
CA GLY A 197 18.44 13.11 28.25
C GLY A 197 17.74 14.45 28.46
N LYS A 198 16.79 14.85 27.60
CA LYS A 198 15.91 16.00 27.89
C LYS A 198 14.88 15.58 28.96
N LYS A 199 15.18 15.80 30.25
CA LYS A 199 14.22 15.65 31.36
C LYS A 199 13.07 16.66 31.22
N LYS A 200 12.11 16.39 30.33
CA LYS A 200 10.72 16.86 30.45
C LYS A 200 9.88 15.67 30.87
N LYS A 201 8.92 15.89 31.78
CA LYS A 201 7.99 14.87 32.25
C LYS A 201 7.40 14.11 31.04
N GLY A 202 7.74 12.83 30.89
CA GLY A 202 7.26 11.97 29.80
C GLY A 202 8.26 11.60 28.71
N ALA A 203 9.58 11.75 28.91
CA ALA A 203 10.62 11.36 27.94
C ALA A 203 10.88 9.82 27.84
N GLY A 204 9.90 8.99 28.18
CA GLY A 204 9.95 7.52 28.05
C GLY A 204 8.76 6.92 27.28
N GLU A 205 7.75 7.72 27.00
CA GLU A 205 6.63 7.36 26.12
C GLU A 205 6.72 8.33 24.96
N GLY A 206 6.75 7.84 23.73
CA GLY A 206 6.98 8.66 22.54
C GLY A 206 5.95 9.78 22.30
N ILE A 207 5.93 10.37 21.10
CA ILE A 207 4.93 11.38 20.75
C ILE A 207 3.54 10.73 20.79
N THR A 208 2.75 11.09 21.80
CA THR A 208 1.33 10.73 21.88
C THR A 208 0.52 11.61 20.94
N PRO A 209 -0.66 11.16 20.45
CA PRO A 209 -1.50 11.96 19.56
C PRO A 209 -1.76 13.38 20.09
N ASP A 210 -1.96 13.53 21.40
CA ASP A 210 -2.15 14.85 22.03
C ASP A 210 -0.94 15.78 21.96
N LYS A 211 0.27 15.23 21.95
CA LYS A 211 1.52 15.99 21.80
C LYS A 211 1.85 16.26 20.33
N ALA A 212 1.43 15.39 19.43
CA ALA A 212 1.55 15.56 17.98
C ALA A 212 0.58 16.60 17.41
N LYS A 213 -0.56 16.84 18.08
CA LYS A 213 -1.61 17.80 17.65
C LYS A 213 -1.10 19.19 17.25
N VAL A 214 0.00 19.69 17.82
CA VAL A 214 0.56 20.98 17.42
C VAL A 214 2.08 20.98 17.56
N ILE A 215 2.79 20.91 16.43
CA ILE A 215 4.19 21.35 16.42
C ILE A 215 4.19 22.86 16.47
N LYS A 216 4.93 23.42 17.43
CA LYS A 216 4.92 24.86 17.64
C LYS A 216 5.54 25.58 16.44
N ALA A 217 4.88 26.63 15.96
CA ALA A 217 5.30 27.41 14.80
C ALA A 217 6.66 28.12 14.98
N ASP A 218 7.11 28.34 16.21
CA ASP A 218 8.43 28.92 16.54
C ASP A 218 9.61 28.01 16.15
N VAL A 219 9.34 26.73 15.86
CA VAL A 219 10.35 25.76 15.42
C VAL A 219 10.72 25.94 13.94
N ALA A 220 9.78 26.41 13.12
CA ALA A 220 9.92 26.48 11.66
C ALA A 220 10.33 27.86 11.14
N THR A 221 10.84 28.74 12.02
CA THR A 221 11.40 30.04 11.62
C THR A 221 12.75 29.91 10.90
N LYS A 222 13.20 28.69 10.59
CA LYS A 222 14.40 28.38 9.81
C LYS A 222 13.96 27.84 8.45
N ALA A 223 14.67 28.22 7.38
CA ALA A 223 14.41 27.67 6.06
C ALA A 223 14.56 26.12 6.08
N PRO A 224 13.71 25.38 5.33
CA PRO A 224 13.83 23.93 5.20
C PRO A 224 15.24 23.58 4.69
N LYS A 225 15.90 22.63 5.35
CA LYS A 225 17.30 22.27 5.05
C LYS A 225 17.45 21.17 3.99
N GLY A 226 16.34 20.56 3.53
CA GLY A 226 16.30 19.49 2.53
C GLY A 226 15.26 19.74 1.43
N SER A 227 15.07 18.75 0.54
CA SER A 227 14.04 18.81 -0.50
C SER A 227 12.65 18.76 0.12
N THR A 228 11.91 19.86 0.01
CA THR A 228 10.52 19.96 0.50
C THR A 228 9.60 18.96 -0.19
N ASP A 229 9.85 18.66 -1.46
CA ASP A 229 9.04 17.74 -2.27
C ASP A 229 9.23 16.27 -1.83
N ALA A 230 10.48 15.88 -1.54
CA ALA A 230 10.78 14.56 -1.00
C ALA A 230 10.19 14.38 0.40
N PHE A 231 10.23 15.44 1.22
CA PHE A 231 9.62 15.41 2.54
C PHE A 231 8.08 15.41 2.48
N ALA A 232 7.46 16.10 1.53
CA ALA A 232 6.03 15.99 1.31
C ALA A 232 5.62 14.56 0.89
N ALA A 233 6.39 13.92 0.01
CA ALA A 233 6.17 12.52 -0.38
C ALA A 233 6.28 11.56 0.80
N LEU A 234 7.23 11.83 1.70
CA LEU A 234 7.36 11.13 2.97
C LEU A 234 6.08 11.24 3.81
N LEU A 235 5.62 12.47 4.04
CA LEU A 235 4.45 12.74 4.86
C LEU A 235 3.18 12.15 4.23
N GLU A 236 3.05 12.18 2.90
CA GLU A 236 1.94 11.58 2.16
C GLU A 236 1.83 10.07 2.38
N GLN A 237 2.97 9.37 2.50
CA GLN A 237 2.99 7.95 2.87
C GLN A 237 2.52 7.68 4.31
N LEU A 238 2.60 8.69 5.19
CA LEU A 238 2.14 8.61 6.57
C LEU A 238 0.68 9.02 6.73
N THR A 239 0.09 9.66 5.72
CA THR A 239 -1.35 9.91 5.69
C THR A 239 -2.15 8.67 5.28
N ALA A 240 -3.46 8.72 5.49
CA ALA A 240 -4.36 7.65 5.06
C ALA A 240 -4.55 7.56 3.53
N GLN A 241 -4.06 8.52 2.74
CA GLN A 241 -4.15 8.55 1.27
C GLN A 241 -5.57 8.39 0.70
N THR A 242 -6.57 8.92 1.41
CA THR A 242 -7.98 8.80 1.04
C THR A 242 -8.50 9.98 0.23
N ASP A 243 -7.71 11.05 0.05
CA ASP A 243 -8.10 12.31 -0.60
C ASP A 243 -9.48 12.82 -0.15
N CYS A 244 -9.81 12.60 1.13
CA CYS A 244 -11.16 12.83 1.65
C CYS A 244 -11.50 14.30 1.93
N GLY A 245 -10.51 15.20 1.90
CA GLY A 245 -10.69 16.62 2.18
C GLY A 245 -10.88 17.00 3.65
N ALA A 246 -10.89 16.04 4.58
CA ALA A 246 -11.17 16.32 6.01
C ALA A 246 -10.15 17.30 6.65
N CYS A 247 -8.90 17.29 6.20
CA CYS A 247 -7.87 18.20 6.68
C CYS A 247 -7.97 19.64 6.11
N GLY A 248 -8.95 19.92 5.24
CA GLY A 248 -9.12 21.22 4.58
C GLY A 248 -8.33 21.40 3.29
N TYR A 249 -7.66 20.34 2.81
CA TYR A 249 -6.91 20.31 1.55
C TYR A 249 -7.56 19.36 0.54
N PRO A 250 -7.55 19.66 -0.77
CA PRO A 250 -8.21 18.83 -1.78
C PRO A 250 -7.64 17.41 -1.87
N THR A 251 -6.33 17.26 -1.72
CA THR A 251 -5.63 15.96 -1.77
C THR A 251 -4.73 15.77 -0.55
N CYS A 252 -4.37 14.52 -0.27
CA CYS A 252 -3.35 14.17 0.71
C CYS A 252 -1.99 14.81 0.34
N ARG A 253 -1.68 14.95 -0.96
CA ARG A 253 -0.50 15.67 -1.43
C ARG A 253 -0.52 17.14 -1.06
N ASP A 254 -1.61 17.84 -1.31
CA ASP A 254 -1.71 19.28 -1.01
C ASP A 254 -1.53 19.58 0.49
N TYR A 255 -2.06 18.70 1.34
CA TYR A 255 -1.88 18.77 2.79
C TYR A 255 -0.42 18.56 3.20
N THR A 256 0.24 17.58 2.57
CA THR A 256 1.61 17.20 2.93
C THR A 256 2.65 18.18 2.37
N ASP A 257 2.38 18.77 1.21
CA ASP A 257 3.12 19.92 0.68
C ASP A 257 3.00 21.13 1.61
N ALA A 258 1.81 21.39 2.15
CA ALA A 258 1.61 22.46 3.11
C ALA A 258 2.36 22.21 4.43
N MET A 259 2.41 20.97 4.90
CA MET A 259 3.21 20.59 6.08
C MET A 259 4.72 20.71 5.82
N ALA A 260 5.19 20.25 4.67
CA ALA A 260 6.60 20.29 4.29
C ALA A 260 7.09 21.73 4.06
N ALA A 261 6.24 22.59 3.51
CA ALA A 261 6.52 24.02 3.30
C ALA A 261 6.38 24.87 4.58
N GLY A 262 5.93 24.28 5.70
CA GLY A 262 5.71 25.00 6.95
C GLY A 262 4.51 25.96 6.91
N LYS A 263 3.49 25.66 6.11
CA LYS A 263 2.21 26.38 6.09
C LYS A 263 1.21 25.77 7.08
N ASP A 264 1.31 24.47 7.34
CA ASP A 264 0.49 23.74 8.31
C ASP A 264 1.38 22.90 9.26
N TYR A 265 1.07 22.90 10.56
CA TYR A 265 1.88 22.23 11.60
C TYR A 265 1.05 21.30 12.47
N ASP A 266 -0.15 20.94 12.01
CA ASP A 266 -1.08 20.11 12.73
C ASP A 266 -1.22 18.72 12.05
N PRO A 267 -0.41 17.74 12.49
CA PRO A 267 -0.53 16.32 12.15
C PRO A 267 -1.91 15.68 12.42
N SER A 268 -2.72 16.26 13.31
CA SER A 268 -3.98 15.63 13.74
C SER A 268 -5.15 15.84 12.79
N LYS A 269 -4.98 16.70 11.78
CA LYS A 269 -5.97 16.96 10.73
C LYS A 269 -6.22 15.74 9.82
N CYS A 270 -5.32 14.74 9.83
CA CYS A 270 -5.55 13.47 9.15
C CYS A 270 -6.53 12.58 9.94
N GLU A 271 -7.81 12.97 9.98
CA GLU A 271 -8.85 12.20 10.70
C GLU A 271 -8.93 10.72 10.26
N PRO A 272 -8.89 10.37 8.96
CA PRO A 272 -8.94 8.97 8.53
C PRO A 272 -7.70 8.17 8.93
N GLY A 273 -6.55 8.83 9.11
CA GLY A 273 -5.32 8.20 9.57
C GLY A 273 -5.32 7.91 11.07
N GLY A 274 -6.20 8.58 11.82
CA GLY A 274 -6.38 8.35 13.24
C GLY A 274 -5.15 8.67 14.09
N ALA A 275 -5.11 8.07 15.27
CA ALA A 275 -4.09 8.34 16.29
C ALA A 275 -2.67 7.95 15.86
N GLU A 276 -2.53 6.87 15.08
CA GLU A 276 -1.24 6.35 14.63
C GLU A 276 -0.62 7.26 13.58
N ALA A 277 -1.36 7.60 12.52
CA ALA A 277 -0.90 8.56 11.51
C ALA A 277 -0.56 9.92 12.12
N THR A 278 -1.36 10.39 13.10
CA THR A 278 -1.08 11.62 13.82
C THR A 278 0.27 11.57 14.55
N ALA A 279 0.57 10.46 15.22
CA ALA A 279 1.84 10.27 15.91
C ALA A 279 3.01 10.21 14.92
N ASP A 280 2.85 9.46 13.83
CA ASP A 280 3.86 9.25 12.79
C ASP A 280 4.21 10.52 12.03
N LEU A 281 3.20 11.27 11.60
CA LEU A 281 3.36 12.63 11.05
C LEU A 281 4.05 13.55 12.07
N GLY A 282 3.68 13.44 13.35
CA GLY A 282 4.32 14.18 14.44
C GLY A 282 5.81 13.87 14.59
N TYR A 283 6.21 12.60 14.53
CA TYR A 283 7.64 12.22 14.57
C TYR A 283 8.38 12.74 13.35
N ALA A 284 7.84 12.53 12.15
CA ALA A 284 8.47 12.95 10.91
C ALA A 284 8.69 14.48 10.88
N MET A 285 7.68 15.25 11.26
CA MET A 285 7.80 16.70 11.35
C MET A 285 8.73 17.17 12.48
N ASP A 286 8.76 16.50 13.64
CA ASP A 286 9.67 16.86 14.73
C ASP A 286 11.13 16.63 14.32
N VAL A 287 11.43 15.49 13.70
CA VAL A 287 12.76 15.14 13.18
C VAL A 287 13.17 16.12 12.08
N TYR A 288 12.29 16.42 11.13
CA TYR A 288 12.62 17.31 10.01
C TYR A 288 12.91 18.75 10.46
N TRP A 289 12.10 19.30 11.36
CA TRP A 289 12.22 20.70 11.76
C TRP A 289 13.17 20.92 12.95
N LYS A 290 13.44 19.90 13.77
CA LYS A 290 14.34 20.01 14.96
C LYS A 290 15.64 19.21 14.86
N GLY A 291 15.77 18.31 13.89
CA GLY A 291 16.88 17.38 13.79
C GLY A 291 18.23 18.01 13.41
N GLY A 292 19.31 17.28 13.71
CA GLY A 292 20.68 17.61 13.34
C GLY A 292 21.13 16.96 12.02
N GLU A 293 22.43 17.09 11.69
CA GLU A 293 23.02 16.61 10.42
C GLU A 293 22.91 15.06 10.21
N GLU A 294 22.76 14.28 11.29
CA GLU A 294 22.50 12.83 11.22
C GLU A 294 21.06 12.49 10.83
N ALA A 295 20.08 13.31 11.24
CA ALA A 295 18.69 13.19 10.81
C ALA A 295 18.55 13.55 9.32
N ASP A 296 19.30 14.54 8.85
CA ASP A 296 19.34 14.96 7.45
C ASP A 296 19.84 13.82 6.52
N LYS A 297 20.86 13.04 6.94
CA LYS A 297 21.36 11.90 6.15
C LYS A 297 20.45 10.69 6.16
N ALA A 298 19.69 10.47 7.23
CA ALA A 298 18.85 9.28 7.38
C ALA A 298 17.40 9.49 6.89
N ALA A 299 16.84 10.70 7.04
CA ALA A 299 15.53 11.04 6.49
C ALA A 299 15.54 11.16 4.95
N PHE A 300 16.72 11.44 4.34
CA PHE A 300 16.83 11.72 2.90
C PHE A 300 17.83 10.85 2.14
N GLY A 301 18.78 10.18 2.81
CA GLY A 301 19.88 9.45 2.13
C GLY A 301 19.49 8.11 1.49
N LYS A 302 18.27 7.59 1.71
CA LYS A 302 17.72 6.49 0.92
C LYS A 302 16.56 6.89 0.00
N VAL A 303 15.93 8.04 0.27
CA VAL A 303 14.81 8.55 -0.54
C VAL A 303 15.30 9.31 -1.76
N LEU A 304 16.53 9.86 -1.73
CA LEU A 304 17.07 10.67 -2.82
C LEU A 304 18.04 9.95 -3.76
N ASP A 305 18.55 8.75 -3.42
CA ASP A 305 19.56 8.13 -4.27
C ASP A 305 19.02 7.27 -5.41
N GLU A 306 17.76 6.77 -5.38
CA GLU A 306 17.23 6.00 -6.52
C GLU A 306 15.74 6.26 -6.81
N GLY A 307 15.48 6.93 -7.93
CA GLY A 307 14.28 6.68 -8.74
C GLY A 307 13.01 7.50 -8.48
N GLY A 308 13.12 8.75 -8.01
CA GLY A 308 12.00 9.70 -8.06
C GLY A 308 12.11 10.61 -9.27
N ALA A 309 11.56 10.20 -10.42
CA ALA A 309 11.40 11.12 -11.55
C ALA A 309 10.58 12.33 -11.08
N ALA A 310 11.19 13.52 -11.17
CA ALA A 310 10.50 14.78 -10.95
C ALA A 310 9.24 14.82 -11.82
N PRO A 311 8.07 15.26 -11.31
CA PRO A 311 6.95 15.56 -12.19
C PRO A 311 7.43 16.61 -13.19
N ALA A 312 7.27 16.28 -14.47
CA ALA A 312 7.49 17.22 -15.55
C ALA A 312 6.70 18.49 -15.23
N THR A 313 7.40 19.61 -15.10
CA THR A 313 6.76 20.92 -15.00
C THR A 313 6.00 21.16 -16.30
N ASP A 314 4.70 20.87 -16.31
CA ASP A 314 3.82 21.32 -17.37
C ASP A 314 3.79 22.85 -17.32
N ALA A 315 4.55 23.45 -18.24
CA ALA A 315 4.43 24.85 -18.57
C ALA A 315 2.96 25.10 -18.92
N ALA A 316 2.33 25.96 -18.13
CA ALA A 316 0.99 26.48 -18.40
C ALA A 316 0.89 26.91 -19.87
N PRO A 317 -0.13 26.46 -20.63
CA PRO A 317 -0.37 27.06 -21.93
C PRO A 317 -0.76 28.52 -21.70
N ALA A 318 0.07 29.41 -22.26
CA ALA A 318 -0.16 30.85 -22.30
C ALA A 318 -1.57 31.12 -22.83
N ALA A 319 -2.36 31.77 -21.99
CA ALA A 319 -3.61 32.39 -22.38
C ALA A 319 -3.29 33.66 -23.17
N GLU A 320 -3.63 33.70 -24.46
CA GLU A 320 -3.88 34.94 -25.22
C GLU A 320 -4.76 34.63 -26.45
N PRO A 321 -5.48 35.61 -26.99
CA PRO A 321 -6.54 36.41 -26.38
C PRO A 321 -7.95 35.99 -26.85
#